data_AF-A0A9E1V084-F1
#
_entry.id   AF-A0A9E1V084-F1
#
_cell.length_a   1.000
_cell.length_b   1.000
_cell.length_c   1.000
_cell.angle_alpha   90.00
_cell.angle_beta   90.00
_cell.angle_gamma   90.00
#
_symmetry.space_group_name_H-M   'P 1'
#
loop_
_entity.id
_entity.type
_entity.pdbx_description
1 polymer ?
#
loop_
_entity_poly.entity_id
_entity_poly.type
_entity_poly.pdbx_seq_one_letter_code
_entity_poly.pdbx_strand_id
1 'polypeptide(L)'
;MNRVVCLVVVSAVFLGSAVSTQGRGRPAPPPSRYGYTLKIDPDSLPKGVTVREARNGQTSRWFIANASDVPLIINERFQGDRLVTGTKLVGGKVYQYFPSGVPMAGKKHLKGWQAPFGDMKETSLRLARDPGRIYEGRKPGLPKALPAPEAVSIPAKYDGKPYQIKVTIHYHLNPAYDALPRAQKKH
;
A
#
# COMPACT_ATOMS: atom_id res chain seq x y z
N MET A 1 -56.65 8.63 55.72
CA MET A 1 -57.21 9.01 54.41
C MET A 1 -56.41 10.19 53.87
N ASN A 2 -55.83 10.07 52.67
CA ASN A 2 -55.45 11.16 51.74
C ASN A 2 -54.56 12.29 52.29
N ARG A 3 -53.35 12.59 51.80
CA ARG A 3 -52.94 12.69 50.39
C ARG A 3 -51.41 12.77 50.31
N VAL A 4 -50.91 12.15 49.26
CA VAL A 4 -49.55 12.19 48.73
C VAL A 4 -49.20 13.61 48.28
N VAL A 5 -48.00 14.09 48.61
CA VAL A 5 -47.28 15.11 47.85
C VAL A 5 -45.86 14.59 47.60
N CYS A 6 -45.66 14.06 46.40
CA CYS A 6 -44.34 13.75 45.86
C CYS A 6 -43.60 15.06 45.58
N LEU A 7 -42.48 15.28 46.28
CA LEU A 7 -41.53 16.33 45.94
C LEU A 7 -40.47 15.71 45.03
N VAL A 8 -40.59 15.96 43.72
CA VAL A 8 -39.59 15.55 42.73
C VAL A 8 -38.43 16.55 42.80
N VAL A 9 -37.31 16.13 43.37
CA VAL A 9 -36.04 16.83 43.28
C VAL A 9 -35.45 16.51 41.90
N VAL A 10 -35.52 17.48 40.99
CA VAL A 10 -34.82 17.41 39.71
C VAL A 10 -33.35 17.74 39.97
N SER A 11 -32.54 16.71 40.21
CA SER A 11 -31.09 16.83 40.16
C SER A 11 -30.66 16.95 38.71
N ALA A 12 -30.22 18.15 38.32
CA ALA A 12 -29.60 18.42 37.03
C ALA A 12 -28.29 17.61 36.92
N VAL A 13 -28.34 16.49 36.20
CA VAL A 13 -27.16 15.77 35.77
C VAL A 13 -26.54 16.56 34.62
N PHE A 14 -25.48 17.32 34.93
CA PHE A 14 -24.53 17.81 33.92
C PHE A 14 -23.79 16.61 33.33
N LEU A 15 -24.40 15.96 32.35
CA LEU A 15 -23.68 15.10 31.41
C LEU A 15 -22.84 16.03 30.52
N GLY A 16 -21.59 16.21 30.93
CA GLY A 16 -20.54 16.73 30.09
C GLY A 16 -20.45 15.88 28.83
N SER A 17 -21.13 16.34 27.78
CA SER A 17 -20.90 15.88 26.42
C SER A 17 -19.51 16.37 26.04
N ALA A 18 -18.50 15.56 26.31
CA ALA A 18 -17.21 15.68 25.66
C ALA A 18 -17.46 15.43 24.18
N VAL A 19 -17.83 16.51 23.47
CA VAL A 19 -17.79 16.59 22.02
C VAL A 19 -16.36 16.21 21.65
N SER A 20 -16.20 14.98 21.20
CA SER A 20 -14.99 14.53 20.54
C SER A 20 -14.81 15.46 19.34
N THR A 21 -13.88 16.39 19.47
CA THR A 21 -13.37 17.16 18.35
C THR A 21 -12.77 16.16 17.37
N GLN A 22 -13.56 15.74 16.39
CA GLN A 22 -13.06 15.17 15.15
C GLN A 22 -12.07 16.19 14.60
N GLY A 23 -10.79 15.93 14.81
CA GLY A 23 -9.73 16.73 14.20
C GLY A 23 -10.05 16.83 12.71
N ARG A 24 -10.23 18.05 12.21
CA ARG A 24 -10.44 18.30 10.79
C ARG A 24 -9.28 17.65 10.03
N GLY A 25 -9.52 16.46 9.50
CA GLY A 25 -8.57 15.75 8.68
C GLY A 25 -8.20 16.68 7.52
N ARG A 26 -6.89 16.79 7.25
CA ARG A 26 -6.41 17.51 6.07
C ARG A 26 -7.17 16.94 4.86
N PRO A 27 -7.81 17.77 4.01
CA PRO A 27 -8.57 17.26 2.89
C PRO A 27 -7.68 16.38 2.00
N ALA A 28 -8.28 15.34 1.41
CA ALA A 28 -7.58 14.46 0.50
C ALA A 28 -6.88 15.30 -0.59
N PRO A 29 -5.68 14.89 -1.04
CA PRO A 29 -5.02 15.60 -2.12
C PRO A 29 -5.92 15.59 -3.36
N PRO A 30 -5.90 16.66 -4.18
CA PRO A 30 -6.63 16.66 -5.43
C PRO A 30 -6.18 15.47 -6.30
N PRO A 31 -7.10 14.87 -7.08
CA PRO A 31 -6.76 13.84 -8.03
C PRO A 31 -5.66 14.32 -8.98
N SER A 32 -4.74 13.41 -9.31
CA SER A 32 -3.79 13.66 -10.38
C SER A 32 -4.47 13.53 -11.74
N ARG A 33 -4.05 14.32 -12.72
CA ARG A 33 -4.40 14.19 -14.14
C ARG A 33 -4.02 12.82 -14.69
N TYR A 34 -2.99 12.21 -14.12
CA TYR A 34 -2.43 10.94 -14.57
C TYR A 34 -2.70 9.83 -13.57
N GLY A 35 -3.13 8.69 -14.08
CA GLY A 35 -2.91 7.39 -13.44
C GLY A 35 -1.74 6.66 -14.13
N TYR A 36 -1.35 5.51 -13.61
CA TYR A 36 -0.31 4.71 -14.22
C TYR A 36 -0.58 3.21 -14.16
N THR A 37 0.00 2.49 -15.11
CA THR A 37 0.10 1.04 -15.14
C THR A 37 1.57 0.65 -15.23
N LEU A 38 1.90 -0.56 -14.80
CA LEU A 38 3.25 -1.10 -14.87
C LEU A 38 3.31 -2.11 -16.01
N LYS A 39 4.43 -2.16 -16.72
CA LYS A 39 4.79 -3.23 -17.64
C LYS A 39 6.09 -3.83 -17.15
N ILE A 40 6.04 -5.09 -16.70
CA ILE A 40 7.21 -5.81 -16.21
C ILE A 40 8.01 -6.31 -17.40
N ASP A 41 9.33 -6.15 -17.36
CA ASP A 41 10.24 -6.75 -18.34
C ASP A 41 10.47 -8.22 -17.95
N PRO A 42 9.95 -9.19 -18.73
CA PRO A 42 10.06 -10.61 -18.38
C PRO A 42 11.52 -11.10 -18.40
N ASP A 43 12.38 -10.49 -19.22
CA ASP A 43 13.80 -10.86 -19.32
C ASP A 43 14.61 -10.40 -18.10
N SER A 44 14.03 -9.50 -17.29
CA SER A 44 14.58 -9.06 -16.02
C SER A 44 14.18 -9.94 -14.83
N LEU A 45 13.42 -11.03 -15.05
CA LEU A 45 13.00 -11.92 -13.97
C LEU A 45 13.99 -13.09 -13.82
N PRO A 46 14.43 -13.41 -12.59
CA PRO A 46 15.23 -14.60 -12.36
C PRO A 46 14.48 -15.88 -12.75
N LYS A 47 15.23 -16.95 -13.04
CA LYS A 47 14.65 -18.26 -13.34
C LYS A 47 13.71 -18.72 -12.20
N GLY A 48 12.50 -19.14 -12.57
CA GLY A 48 11.48 -19.60 -11.61
C GLY A 48 10.66 -18.47 -10.97
N VAL A 49 11.00 -17.21 -11.24
CA VAL A 49 10.19 -16.05 -10.84
C VAL A 49 9.17 -15.75 -11.93
N THR A 50 7.92 -15.57 -11.53
CA THR A 50 6.83 -15.20 -12.43
C THR A 50 6.09 -14.00 -11.87
N VAL A 51 5.56 -13.18 -12.77
CA VAL A 51 4.75 -12.02 -12.42
C VAL A 51 3.47 -12.04 -13.22
N ARG A 52 2.33 -11.85 -12.55
CA ARG A 52 1.02 -11.78 -13.19
C ARG A 52 0.28 -10.51 -12.81
N GLU A 53 -0.52 -10.03 -13.74
CA GLU A 53 -1.43 -8.92 -13.51
C GLU A 53 -2.79 -9.48 -13.07
N ALA A 54 -3.38 -8.91 -12.02
CA ALA A 54 -4.77 -9.12 -11.64
C ALA A 54 -5.52 -7.80 -11.83
N ARG A 55 -6.51 -7.81 -12.72
CA ARG A 55 -7.35 -6.65 -13.01
C ARG A 55 -8.67 -6.75 -12.26
N ASN A 56 -9.02 -5.69 -11.54
CA ASN A 56 -10.33 -5.44 -10.97
C ASN A 56 -10.81 -4.11 -11.59
N GLY A 57 -11.61 -4.21 -12.64
CA GLY A 57 -12.15 -3.05 -13.35
C GLY A 57 -11.05 -2.07 -13.76
N GLN A 58 -11.07 -0.88 -13.15
CA GLN A 58 -10.11 0.21 -13.44
C GLN A 58 -8.74 0.06 -12.75
N THR A 59 -8.55 -0.94 -11.89
CA THR A 59 -7.31 -1.10 -11.13
C THR A 59 -6.60 -2.40 -11.46
N SER A 60 -5.29 -2.30 -11.69
CA SER A 60 -4.39 -3.42 -11.86
C SER A 60 -3.54 -3.61 -10.62
N ARG A 61 -3.39 -4.86 -10.17
CA ARG A 61 -2.45 -5.26 -9.12
C ARG A 61 -1.51 -6.30 -9.68
N TRP A 62 -0.22 -6.13 -9.43
CA TRP A 62 0.79 -7.07 -9.87
C TRP A 62 1.13 -8.03 -8.74
N PHE A 63 1.19 -9.32 -9.06
CA PHE A 63 1.54 -10.39 -8.14
C PHE A 63 2.80 -11.08 -8.62
N ILE A 64 3.71 -11.39 -7.70
CA ILE A 64 4.97 -12.06 -7.97
C ILE A 64 5.05 -13.36 -7.16
N ALA A 65 5.53 -14.41 -7.82
CA ALA A 65 5.78 -15.73 -7.25
C ALA A 65 7.20 -16.19 -7.59
N ASN A 66 7.77 -17.07 -6.77
CA ASN A 66 9.06 -17.70 -7.04
C ASN A 66 8.96 -19.20 -6.74
N ALA A 67 9.02 -20.02 -7.78
CA ALA A 67 9.00 -21.47 -7.67
C ALA A 67 10.40 -22.10 -7.49
N SER A 68 11.47 -21.30 -7.61
CA SER A 68 12.83 -21.79 -7.42
C SER A 68 13.20 -21.90 -5.93
N ASP A 69 14.20 -22.74 -5.62
CA ASP A 69 14.79 -22.84 -4.29
C ASP A 69 15.76 -21.69 -3.97
N VAL A 70 16.00 -20.79 -4.92
CA VAL A 70 16.85 -19.60 -4.73
C VAL A 70 16.00 -18.45 -4.18
N PRO A 71 16.34 -17.85 -3.03
CA PRO A 71 15.50 -16.85 -2.40
C PRO A 71 15.49 -15.53 -3.18
N LEU A 72 14.27 -15.02 -3.43
CA LEU A 72 14.02 -13.67 -3.88
C LEU A 72 13.43 -12.86 -2.72
N ILE A 73 14.07 -11.76 -2.34
CA ILE A 73 13.60 -10.85 -1.30
C ILE A 73 13.19 -9.52 -1.93
N ILE A 74 12.00 -9.03 -1.60
CA ILE A 74 11.45 -7.77 -2.09
C ILE A 74 10.85 -6.97 -0.92
N ASN A 75 10.52 -5.71 -1.16
CA ASN A 75 9.84 -4.83 -0.21
C ASN A 75 10.56 -4.72 1.15
N GLU A 76 11.90 -4.81 1.15
CA GLU A 76 12.66 -4.59 2.37
C GLU A 76 12.54 -3.14 2.82
N ARG A 77 12.31 -2.95 4.12
CA ARG A 77 12.37 -1.64 4.76
C ARG A 77 13.28 -1.74 5.96
N PHE A 78 14.16 -0.76 6.08
CA PHE A 78 15.11 -0.65 7.16
C PHE A 78 14.80 0.57 8.03
N GLN A 79 15.14 0.47 9.32
CA GLN A 79 15.21 1.59 10.25
C GLN A 79 16.61 1.59 10.85
N GLY A 80 17.47 2.52 10.41
CA GLY A 80 18.92 2.37 10.54
C GLY A 80 19.38 1.11 9.82
N ASP A 81 20.22 0.29 10.47
CA ASP A 81 20.71 -0.97 9.91
C ASP A 81 19.78 -2.17 10.18
N ARG A 82 18.65 -1.94 10.87
CA ARG A 82 17.72 -3.00 11.24
C ARG A 82 16.64 -3.18 10.18
N LEU A 83 16.53 -4.38 9.63
CA LEU A 83 15.38 -4.79 8.82
C LEU A 83 14.11 -4.78 9.69
N VAL A 84 13.09 -4.04 9.27
CA VAL A 84 11.80 -3.93 10.00
C VAL A 84 10.66 -4.63 9.27
N THR A 85 10.72 -4.75 7.94
CA THR A 85 9.81 -5.56 7.15
C THR A 85 10.48 -5.97 5.84
N GLY A 86 9.97 -7.02 5.22
CA GLY A 86 10.45 -7.57 3.95
C GLY A 86 9.59 -8.75 3.57
N THR A 87 9.63 -9.13 2.31
CA THR A 87 8.96 -10.34 1.79
C THR A 87 9.97 -11.22 1.09
N LYS A 88 10.06 -12.49 1.51
CA LYS A 88 10.94 -13.50 0.92
C LYS A 88 10.09 -14.54 0.20
N LEU A 89 10.42 -14.81 -1.06
CA LEU A 89 9.79 -15.82 -1.90
C LEU A 89 10.82 -16.91 -2.21
N VAL A 90 10.52 -18.16 -1.85
CA VAL A 90 11.40 -19.32 -2.07
C VAL A 90 10.58 -20.61 -2.04
N GLY A 91 10.88 -21.55 -2.94
CA GLY A 91 10.24 -22.87 -3.00
C GLY A 91 8.73 -22.81 -3.17
N GLY A 92 8.21 -21.82 -3.91
CA GLY A 92 6.77 -21.61 -4.10
C GLY A 92 6.04 -21.07 -2.86
N LYS A 93 6.76 -20.57 -1.85
CA LYS A 93 6.20 -20.04 -0.60
C LYS A 93 6.63 -18.60 -0.36
N VAL A 94 5.75 -17.85 0.32
CA VAL A 94 5.96 -16.47 0.73
C VAL A 94 6.13 -16.38 2.25
N TYR A 95 7.18 -15.69 2.68
CA TYR A 95 7.49 -15.39 4.06
C TYR A 95 7.55 -13.88 4.26
N GLN A 96 7.04 -13.40 5.39
CA GLN A 96 7.19 -12.01 5.83
C GLN A 96 8.21 -11.93 6.96
N TYR A 97 8.98 -10.84 6.99
CA TYR A 97 9.93 -10.61 8.07
C TYR A 97 9.25 -9.95 9.27
N PHE A 98 9.37 -10.58 10.44
CA PHE A 98 8.87 -10.05 11.71
C PHE A 98 10.02 -9.77 12.69
N PRO A 99 10.35 -8.49 12.97
CA PRO A 99 11.52 -8.13 13.78
C PRO A 99 11.37 -8.50 15.27
N SER A 100 10.14 -8.60 15.77
CA SER A 100 9.80 -9.01 17.13
C SER A 100 9.15 -10.40 17.18
N GLY A 101 8.91 -11.01 16.02
CA GLY A 101 8.07 -12.19 15.89
C GLY A 101 6.56 -11.90 15.92
N VAL A 102 5.77 -12.94 15.67
CA VAL A 102 4.31 -12.88 15.68
C VAL A 102 3.78 -13.62 16.90
N PRO A 103 3.01 -12.95 17.79
CA PRO A 103 2.36 -13.63 18.89
C PRO A 103 1.28 -14.56 18.36
N MET A 104 1.37 -15.84 18.71
CA MET A 104 0.39 -16.85 18.36
C MET A 104 0.09 -17.68 19.60
N ALA A 105 -1.19 -17.82 19.95
CA ALA A 105 -1.61 -18.62 21.10
C ALA A 105 -1.05 -20.04 21.01
N GLY A 106 -0.42 -20.51 22.09
CA GLY A 106 0.18 -21.84 22.18
C GLY A 106 1.45 -22.05 21.33
N LYS A 107 2.05 -21.01 20.75
CA LYS A 107 3.28 -21.12 19.94
C LYS A 107 4.39 -20.22 20.47
N LYS A 108 5.64 -20.68 20.35
CA LYS A 108 6.83 -19.88 20.65
C LYS A 108 6.92 -18.70 19.67
N HIS A 109 7.14 -17.49 20.19
CA HIS A 109 7.39 -16.32 19.36
C HIS A 109 8.75 -16.48 18.66
N LEU A 110 8.73 -16.69 17.35
CA LEU A 110 9.95 -16.76 16.55
C LEU A 110 10.18 -15.41 15.87
N LYS A 111 11.43 -14.95 15.78
CA LYS A 111 11.81 -13.75 15.04
C LYS A 111 12.20 -14.12 13.62
N GLY A 112 12.11 -13.16 12.69
CA GLY A 112 12.57 -13.31 11.32
C GLY A 112 11.50 -13.76 10.33
N TRP A 113 11.93 -14.46 9.29
CA TRP A 113 11.09 -14.88 8.16
C TRP A 113 10.06 -15.93 8.55
N GLN A 114 8.78 -15.60 8.48
CA GLN A 114 7.68 -16.49 8.87
C GLN A 114 6.48 -16.40 7.91
N ALA A 115 5.65 -17.43 7.90
CA ALA A 115 4.38 -17.50 7.19
C ALA A 115 3.23 -17.80 8.19
N PRO A 116 2.95 -16.89 9.14
CA PRO A 116 2.01 -17.16 10.24
C PRO A 116 0.55 -17.28 9.77
N PHE A 117 0.23 -16.78 8.57
CA PHE A 117 -1.12 -16.75 8.00
C PHE A 117 -1.34 -17.84 6.94
N GLY A 118 -0.51 -18.88 6.94
CA GLY A 118 -0.60 -20.01 6.02
C GLY A 118 0.30 -19.90 4.79
N ASP A 119 0.22 -20.92 3.95
CA ASP A 119 1.02 -21.04 2.73
C ASP A 119 0.46 -20.12 1.64
N MET A 120 1.13 -19.00 1.42
CA MET A 120 0.90 -18.11 0.28
C MET A 120 1.89 -18.42 -0.84
N LYS A 121 1.40 -18.52 -2.08
CA LYS A 121 2.24 -18.80 -3.27
C LYS A 121 2.82 -17.55 -3.93
N GLU A 122 2.15 -16.42 -3.75
CA GLU A 122 2.49 -15.15 -4.38
C GLU A 122 2.17 -13.98 -3.45
N THR A 123 2.75 -12.82 -3.74
CA THR A 123 2.50 -11.57 -3.01
C THR A 123 2.43 -10.39 -3.95
N SER A 124 1.93 -9.25 -3.48
CA SER A 124 1.86 -8.04 -4.30
C SER A 124 3.24 -7.47 -4.60
N LEU A 125 3.53 -7.23 -5.88
CA LEU A 125 4.67 -6.46 -6.35
C LEU A 125 4.27 -4.98 -6.43
N ARG A 126 5.07 -4.09 -5.82
CA ARG A 126 4.76 -2.65 -5.72
C ARG A 126 6.00 -1.83 -6.01
N LEU A 127 5.78 -0.61 -6.51
CA LEU A 127 6.83 0.41 -6.51
C LEU A 127 7.08 0.87 -5.07
N ALA A 128 8.33 1.20 -4.75
CA ALA A 128 8.69 1.75 -3.43
C ALA A 128 8.06 3.14 -3.19
N ARG A 129 7.82 3.89 -4.26
CA ARG A 129 7.18 5.20 -4.27
C ARG A 129 6.38 5.37 -5.55
N ASP A 130 5.28 6.13 -5.47
CA ASP A 130 4.56 6.55 -6.67
C ASP A 130 5.45 7.39 -7.60
N PRO A 131 5.25 7.28 -8.93
CA PRO A 131 5.98 8.07 -9.91
C PRO A 131 5.82 9.59 -9.68
N GLY A 132 6.88 10.35 -9.92
CA GLY A 132 6.90 11.81 -9.74
C GLY A 132 5.79 12.53 -10.51
N ARG A 133 5.48 12.04 -11.72
CA ARG A 133 4.42 12.58 -12.58
C ARG A 133 3.03 12.54 -11.94
N ILE A 134 2.77 11.61 -11.02
CA ILE A 134 1.50 11.59 -10.28
C ILE A 134 1.34 12.83 -9.41
N TYR A 135 2.42 13.33 -8.83
CA TYR A 135 2.39 14.57 -8.04
C TYR A 135 2.30 15.81 -8.93
N GLU A 136 3.05 15.85 -10.02
CA GLU A 136 2.97 16.94 -10.99
C GLU A 136 1.58 17.05 -11.61
N GLY A 137 0.96 15.90 -11.91
CA GLY A 137 -0.38 15.80 -12.46
C GLY A 137 -1.48 16.39 -11.56
N ARG A 138 -1.18 16.74 -10.31
CA ARG A 138 -2.14 17.41 -9.41
C ARG A 138 -2.24 18.91 -9.66
N LYS A 139 -1.32 19.51 -10.42
CA LYS A 139 -1.39 20.93 -10.77
C LYS A 139 -2.66 21.18 -11.59
N PRO A 140 -3.37 22.30 -11.36
CA PRO A 140 -4.55 22.63 -12.14
C PRO A 140 -4.23 23.01 -13.59
N GLY A 141 -5.22 22.90 -14.47
CA GLY A 141 -5.14 23.40 -15.85
C GLY A 141 -4.20 22.61 -16.77
N LEU A 142 -3.73 21.42 -16.35
CA LEU A 142 -2.83 20.62 -17.16
C LEU A 142 -3.51 20.14 -18.46
N PRO A 143 -2.78 20.12 -19.59
CA PRO A 143 -3.29 19.56 -20.83
C PRO A 143 -3.55 18.05 -20.70
N LYS A 144 -4.26 17.48 -21.67
CA LYS A 144 -4.52 16.03 -21.77
C LYS A 144 -3.36 15.24 -22.39
N ALA A 145 -2.19 15.86 -22.58
CA ALA A 145 -1.01 15.17 -23.08
C ALA A 145 -0.50 14.16 -22.04
N LEU A 146 -0.14 12.96 -22.48
CA LEU A 146 0.41 11.93 -21.60
C LEU A 146 1.92 12.11 -21.47
N PRO A 147 2.49 11.96 -20.26
CA PRO A 147 3.93 11.85 -20.09
C PRO A 147 4.47 10.63 -20.85
N ALA A 148 5.71 10.72 -21.32
CA ALA A 148 6.41 9.59 -21.91
C ALA A 148 6.53 8.43 -20.89
N PRO A 149 6.59 7.16 -21.36
CA PRO A 149 6.88 6.03 -20.49
C PRO A 149 8.19 6.21 -19.73
N GLU A 150 8.21 5.76 -18.48
CA GLU A 150 9.35 5.92 -17.57
C GLU A 150 9.89 4.55 -17.17
N ALA A 151 11.17 4.29 -17.44
CA ALA A 151 11.85 3.09 -16.99
C ALA A 151 12.20 3.22 -15.50
N VAL A 152 11.82 2.22 -14.71
CA VAL A 152 12.12 2.15 -13.27
C VAL A 152 12.54 0.74 -12.89
N SER A 153 13.21 0.64 -11.75
CA SER A 153 13.62 -0.64 -11.17
C SER A 153 12.97 -0.82 -9.81
N ILE A 154 12.45 -2.02 -9.55
CA ILE A 154 12.02 -2.43 -8.21
C ILE A 154 13.21 -3.11 -7.53
N PRO A 155 13.68 -2.58 -6.39
CA PRO A 155 14.80 -3.18 -5.67
C PRO A 155 14.41 -4.54 -5.10
N ALA A 156 15.30 -5.50 -5.26
CA ALA A 156 15.18 -6.84 -4.72
C ALA A 156 16.55 -7.35 -4.25
N LYS A 157 16.57 -8.50 -3.59
CA LYS A 157 17.77 -9.33 -3.44
C LYS A 157 17.48 -10.70 -4.01
N TYR A 158 18.40 -11.22 -4.81
CA TYR A 158 18.34 -12.57 -5.35
C TYR A 158 19.59 -13.30 -4.89
N ASP A 159 19.40 -14.41 -4.17
CA ASP A 159 20.50 -15.17 -3.57
C ASP A 159 21.43 -14.32 -2.68
N GLY A 160 20.82 -13.45 -1.86
CA GLY A 160 21.56 -12.54 -0.98
C GLY A 160 22.25 -11.36 -1.68
N LYS A 161 22.27 -11.31 -3.01
CA LYS A 161 22.88 -10.22 -3.78
C LYS A 161 21.84 -9.17 -4.20
N PRO A 162 22.19 -7.87 -4.26
CA PRO A 162 21.30 -6.86 -4.82
C PRO A 162 20.84 -7.24 -6.23
N TYR A 163 19.55 -7.07 -6.49
CA TYR A 163 18.92 -7.37 -7.76
C TYR A 163 17.89 -6.28 -8.10
N GLN A 164 17.56 -6.14 -9.38
CA GLN A 164 16.59 -5.16 -9.85
C GLN A 164 15.63 -5.80 -10.84
N ILE A 165 14.33 -5.76 -10.53
CA ILE A 165 13.27 -6.13 -11.46
C ILE A 165 12.97 -4.89 -12.29
N LYS A 166 13.14 -4.98 -13.62
CA LYS A 166 12.94 -3.85 -14.53
C LYS A 166 11.46 -3.71 -14.87
N VAL A 167 10.99 -2.46 -14.86
CA VAL A 167 9.60 -2.12 -15.09
C VAL A 167 9.52 -0.84 -15.90
N THR A 168 8.55 -0.75 -16.80
CA THR A 168 8.18 0.50 -17.47
C THR A 168 6.84 0.98 -16.95
N ILE A 169 6.77 2.26 -16.58
CA ILE A 169 5.54 2.93 -16.15
C ILE A 169 4.88 3.52 -17.41
N HIS A 170 3.62 3.16 -17.64
CA HIS A 170 2.78 3.73 -18.69
C HIS A 170 1.67 4.57 -18.08
N TYR A 171 1.61 5.84 -18.45
CA TYR A 171 0.63 6.78 -17.95
C TYR A 171 -0.67 6.73 -18.74
N HIS A 172 -1.79 6.98 -18.05
CA HIS A 172 -3.11 7.17 -18.65
C HIS A 172 -3.82 8.35 -18.01
N LEU A 173 -4.83 8.91 -18.69
CA LEU A 173 -5.60 10.01 -18.15
C LEU A 173 -6.53 9.53 -17.03
N ASN A 174 -6.59 10.30 -15.94
CA ASN A 174 -7.49 10.06 -14.84
C ASN A 174 -8.78 10.91 -15.01
N PRO A 175 -9.95 10.30 -15.22
CA PRO A 175 -11.22 11.02 -15.39
C PRO A 175 -11.59 11.88 -14.17
N ALA A 176 -11.18 11.48 -12.96
CA ALA A 176 -11.52 12.19 -11.73
C ALA A 176 -10.91 13.61 -11.67
N TYR A 177 -9.81 13.86 -12.40
CA TYR A 177 -9.21 15.19 -12.47
C TYR A 177 -10.14 16.22 -13.12
N ASP A 178 -10.83 15.83 -14.20
CA ASP A 178 -11.73 16.74 -14.92
C ASP A 178 -13.04 16.95 -14.17
N ALA A 179 -13.49 15.95 -13.41
CA ALA A 179 -14.71 15.98 -12.61
C ALA A 179 -14.68 16.97 -11.43
N LEU A 180 -13.50 17.49 -11.04
CA LEU A 180 -13.42 18.49 -9.97
C LEU A 180 -14.09 19.83 -10.37
N PRO A 181 -14.88 20.46 -9.47
CA PRO A 181 -15.43 21.80 -9.68
C PRO A 181 -14.33 22.83 -9.97
N ARG A 182 -14.58 23.75 -10.91
CA ARG A 182 -13.61 24.79 -11.34
C ARG A 182 -13.01 25.61 -10.19
N ALA A 183 -13.73 25.78 -9.07
CA ALA A 183 -13.26 26.52 -7.90
C ALA A 183 -12.05 25.87 -7.19
N GLN A 184 -11.90 24.54 -7.27
CA GLN A 184 -10.77 23.80 -6.69
C GLN A 184 -9.57 23.68 -7.65
N LYS A 185 -9.71 24.18 -8.89
CA LYS A 185 -8.66 24.19 -9.91
C LYS A 185 -7.92 25.54 -9.98
N LYS A 186 -8.12 26.46 -9.04
CA LYS A 186 -7.50 27.80 -9.04
C LYS A 186 -6.63 28.10 -7.81
N HIS A 187 -6.47 27.14 -6.91
CA HIS A 187 -5.62 27.26 -5.72
C HIS A 187 -4.30 26.52 -5.91
#